data_AF-A0AB73BTR4-F1
#
_entry.id   AF-A0AB73BTR4-F1
#
_cell.length_a   1.000
_cell.length_b   1.000
_cell.length_c   1.000
_cell.angle_alpha   90.00
_cell.angle_beta   90.00
_cell.angle_gamma   90.00
#
_symmetry.space_group_name_H-M   'P 1'
#
loop_
_entity.id
_entity.type
_entity.pdbx_description
1 polymer ?
#
loop_
_entity_poly.entity_id
_entity_poly.type
_entity_poly.pdbx_seq_one_letter_code
_entity_poly.pdbx_strand_id
1 'polypeptide(L)'
;MITEKEYFLLALLSYCDFSKKHIGKNLWKIWEEEQEKKSFHTSFILLHAKFHSQFLPFFEEELKQWFVIQIDNRKAKKISSSQSGFFSVCFGNIKQEYVLSYRGSEIFPLEDAYQDFINTDLAIGMGKIPIQFHEGVEVFETLVQNLGLRYEQISLTGHSLGGGIAQYVALSIHRLHQYIPKTYTWNAVGVNKKGIVHIGEFLNLQEILQNVSSLTKEQKYQLEEFNEEYQEFFSREYQKMKEAGKEHLLLDAAFFKRLYSQTKIENYFKFLSKTQQEQLIQQDHLWEKLFDIQNFYQKIKDGEL
;
A
#
# COMPACT_ATOMS: atom_id res chain seq x y z
N MET A 1 8.68 -18.94 -1.89
CA MET A 1 7.42 -18.41 -1.34
C MET A 1 7.64 -18.17 0.13
N ILE A 2 7.59 -16.90 0.50
CA ILE A 2 7.78 -16.40 1.86
C ILE A 2 6.54 -16.75 2.70
N THR A 3 6.76 -17.25 3.91
CA THR A 3 5.73 -17.67 4.88
C THR A 3 5.26 -16.52 5.78
N GLU A 4 4.08 -16.65 6.38
CA GLU A 4 3.57 -15.69 7.39
C GLU A 4 4.53 -15.53 8.57
N LYS A 5 5.19 -16.62 8.97
CA LYS A 5 6.20 -16.65 10.03
C LYS A 5 7.38 -15.73 9.69
N GLU A 6 7.86 -15.78 8.44
CA GLU A 6 8.93 -14.90 7.97
C GLU A 6 8.46 -13.44 7.94
N TYR A 7 7.28 -13.14 7.42
CA TYR A 7 6.74 -11.78 7.44
C TYR A 7 6.62 -11.23 8.87
N PHE A 8 6.17 -12.07 9.81
CA PHE A 8 6.11 -11.69 11.22
C PHE A 8 7.50 -11.37 11.77
N LEU A 9 8.47 -12.28 11.59
CA LEU A 9 9.85 -12.06 12.02
C LEU A 9 10.41 -10.74 11.48
N LEU A 10 10.29 -10.49 10.18
CA LEU A 10 10.86 -9.31 9.53
C LEU A 10 10.17 -8.01 10.02
N ALA A 11 8.86 -8.06 10.26
CA ALA A 11 8.14 -6.97 10.91
C ALA A 11 8.68 -6.69 12.33
N LEU A 12 8.97 -7.72 13.12
CA LEU A 12 9.58 -7.56 14.45
C LEU A 12 10.98 -6.97 14.37
N LEU A 13 11.81 -7.48 13.45
CA LEU A 13 13.19 -7.04 13.29
C LEU A 13 13.30 -5.58 12.82
N SER A 14 12.25 -5.01 12.21
CA SER A 14 12.25 -3.58 11.91
C SER A 14 12.37 -2.69 13.15
N TYR A 15 12.08 -3.19 14.36
CA TYR A 15 12.30 -2.51 15.65
C TYR A 15 13.73 -2.62 16.19
N CYS A 16 14.64 -3.18 15.41
CA CYS A 16 16.06 -3.24 15.76
C CYS A 16 16.81 -2.03 15.19
N ASP A 17 17.85 -1.58 15.88
CA ASP A 17 18.71 -0.48 15.44
C ASP A 17 19.65 -0.87 14.29
N PHE A 18 19.08 -1.32 13.16
CA PHE A 18 19.87 -1.54 11.95
C PHE A 18 20.50 -0.22 11.48
N SER A 19 21.75 -0.31 11.01
CA SER A 19 22.51 0.82 10.48
C SER A 19 23.29 0.38 9.23
N LYS A 20 23.91 1.34 8.54
CA LYS A 20 24.65 1.08 7.28
C LYS A 20 25.69 -0.05 7.38
N LYS A 21 26.25 -0.31 8.58
CA LYS A 21 27.21 -1.41 8.82
C LYS A 21 26.60 -2.81 8.63
N HIS A 22 25.27 -2.92 8.64
CA HIS A 22 24.54 -4.18 8.51
C HIS A 22 24.15 -4.52 7.07
N ILE A 23 24.20 -3.54 6.15
CA ILE A 23 23.84 -3.77 4.75
C ILE A 23 24.76 -4.85 4.15
N GLY A 24 24.17 -5.81 3.44
CA GLY A 24 24.81 -7.00 2.88
C GLY A 24 25.05 -8.14 3.88
N LYS A 25 24.82 -7.93 5.18
CA LYS A 25 25.01 -8.99 6.18
C LYS A 25 23.77 -9.85 6.33
N ASN A 26 24.03 -11.12 6.61
CA ASN A 26 23.03 -12.11 7.00
C ASN A 26 22.50 -11.82 8.41
N LEU A 27 21.20 -12.04 8.65
CA LEU A 27 20.58 -11.74 9.95
C LEU A 27 21.13 -12.60 11.08
N TRP A 28 21.45 -13.87 10.84
CA TRP A 28 22.10 -14.73 11.83
C TRP A 28 23.44 -14.16 12.29
N LYS A 29 24.26 -13.74 11.33
CA LYS A 29 25.57 -13.12 11.64
C LYS A 29 25.42 -11.81 12.40
N ILE A 30 24.44 -10.97 12.04
CA ILE A 30 24.15 -9.74 12.79
C ILE A 30 23.74 -10.09 14.23
N TRP A 31 22.89 -11.10 14.39
CA TRP A 31 22.46 -11.56 15.70
C TRP A 31 23.65 -11.99 16.56
N GLU A 32 24.52 -12.89 16.05
CA GLU A 32 25.74 -13.33 16.76
C GLU A 32 26.61 -12.14 17.19
N GLU A 33 26.91 -11.22 16.26
CA GLU A 33 27.77 -10.06 16.52
C GLU A 33 27.19 -9.09 17.58
N GLU A 34 25.87 -8.96 17.64
CA GLU A 34 25.19 -7.99 18.52
C GLU A 34 24.87 -8.59 19.90
N GLN A 35 24.70 -9.92 20.01
CA GLN A 35 24.65 -10.63 21.30
C GLN A 35 25.95 -10.47 22.08
N GLU A 36 27.09 -10.68 21.41
CA GLU A 36 28.40 -10.57 22.04
C GLU A 36 28.68 -9.17 22.59
N LYS A 37 28.10 -8.15 21.96
CA LYS A 37 28.31 -6.73 22.29
C LYS A 37 27.25 -6.14 23.23
N LYS A 38 26.18 -6.89 23.54
CA LYS A 38 24.98 -6.39 24.27
C LYS A 38 24.40 -5.10 23.67
N SER A 39 24.59 -4.87 22.37
CA SER A 39 24.30 -3.59 21.71
C SER A 39 22.96 -3.57 20.96
N PHE A 40 22.22 -4.68 20.98
CA PHE A 40 20.93 -4.77 20.30
C PHE A 40 19.83 -4.10 21.13
N HIS A 41 19.69 -2.79 20.96
CA HIS A 41 18.55 -2.06 21.47
C HIS A 41 17.34 -2.33 20.56
N THR A 42 16.26 -2.76 21.19
CA THR A 42 14.98 -2.98 20.54
C THR A 42 13.89 -2.60 21.52
N SER A 43 12.84 -1.99 20.99
CA SER A 43 11.62 -1.68 21.74
C SER A 43 10.64 -2.86 21.77
N PHE A 44 10.93 -3.96 21.06
CA PHE A 44 10.03 -5.11 20.96
C PHE A 44 10.38 -6.21 21.97
N ILE A 45 9.43 -6.52 22.86
CA ILE A 45 9.66 -7.36 24.04
C ILE A 45 10.18 -8.76 23.70
N LEU A 46 9.75 -9.37 22.58
CA LEU A 46 10.16 -10.73 22.19
C LEU A 46 11.64 -10.83 21.80
N LEU A 47 12.30 -9.70 21.55
CA LEU A 47 13.72 -9.66 21.18
C LEU A 47 14.63 -9.43 22.40
N HIS A 48 14.06 -9.26 23.61
CA HIS A 48 14.83 -9.11 24.84
C HIS A 48 15.54 -10.42 25.23
N ALA A 49 16.70 -10.30 25.88
CA ALA A 49 17.56 -11.43 26.28
C ALA A 49 16.83 -12.57 27.01
N LYS A 50 15.87 -12.24 27.87
CA LYS A 50 15.09 -13.23 28.63
C LYS A 50 14.21 -14.14 27.76
N PHE A 51 13.95 -13.79 26.50
CA PHE A 51 13.13 -14.58 25.58
C PHE A 51 13.94 -15.26 24.48
N HIS A 52 15.27 -15.13 24.47
CA HIS A 52 16.12 -15.71 23.41
C HIS A 52 15.99 -17.23 23.34
N SER A 53 15.85 -17.91 24.49
CA SER A 53 15.61 -19.36 24.55
C SER A 53 14.33 -19.83 23.84
N GLN A 54 13.35 -18.94 23.67
CA GLN A 54 12.11 -19.23 22.93
C GLN A 54 12.20 -18.71 21.50
N PHE A 55 12.78 -17.53 21.31
CA PHE A 55 12.89 -16.86 20.01
C PHE A 55 13.82 -17.61 19.05
N LEU A 56 15.01 -18.00 19.50
CA LEU A 56 16.02 -18.58 18.62
C LEU A 56 15.59 -19.94 18.06
N PRO A 57 15.18 -20.94 18.87
CA PRO A 57 14.72 -22.21 18.32
C PRO A 57 13.53 -22.06 17.36
N PHE A 58 12.74 -20.99 17.53
CA PHE A 58 11.61 -20.73 16.66
C PHE A 58 12.02 -20.05 15.34
N PHE A 59 12.98 -19.12 15.32
CA PHE A 59 13.30 -18.30 14.12
C PHE A 59 14.69 -18.52 13.51
N GLU A 60 15.49 -19.44 14.03
CA GLU A 60 16.87 -19.65 13.62
C GLU A 60 17.03 -19.87 12.10
N GLU A 61 16.18 -20.71 11.51
CA GLU A 61 16.26 -21.01 10.08
C GLU A 61 15.91 -19.80 9.21
N GLU A 62 14.97 -18.97 9.63
CA GLU A 62 14.65 -17.72 8.93
C GLU A 62 15.80 -16.71 9.08
N LEU A 63 16.39 -16.56 10.27
CA LEU A 63 17.54 -15.67 10.46
C LEU A 63 18.72 -16.03 9.56
N LYS A 64 18.94 -17.32 9.29
CA LYS A 64 20.00 -17.78 8.38
C LYS A 64 19.71 -17.51 6.90
N GLN A 65 18.46 -17.30 6.51
CA GLN A 65 18.06 -17.17 5.09
C GLN A 65 18.04 -15.72 4.59
N TRP A 66 17.88 -14.77 5.50
CA TRP A 66 17.61 -13.37 5.16
C TRP A 66 18.83 -12.46 5.37
N PHE A 67 18.91 -11.42 4.55
CA PHE A 67 19.99 -10.44 4.50
C PHE A 67 19.40 -9.03 4.53
N VAL A 68 20.13 -8.08 5.11
CA VAL A 68 19.74 -6.66 5.05
C VAL A 68 20.22 -6.08 3.72
N ILE A 69 19.31 -5.58 2.89
CA ILE A 69 19.61 -5.04 1.56
C ILE A 69 19.69 -3.52 1.59
N GLN A 70 18.73 -2.87 2.25
CA GLN A 70 18.69 -1.43 2.36
C GLN A 70 18.05 -1.02 3.69
N ILE A 71 18.45 0.13 4.21
CA ILE A 71 17.89 0.73 5.41
C ILE A 71 17.62 2.20 5.11
N ASP A 72 16.42 2.67 5.42
CA ASP A 72 16.13 4.10 5.51
C ASP A 72 15.85 4.43 6.98
N ASN A 73 16.61 5.38 7.52
CA ASN A 73 16.56 5.77 8.92
C ASN A 73 16.49 7.30 9.03
N ARG A 74 15.27 7.80 9.21
CA ARG A 74 14.93 9.21 9.43
C ARG A 74 14.48 9.43 10.89
N LYS A 75 14.98 8.61 11.82
CA LYS A 75 14.77 8.83 13.26
C LYS A 75 15.33 10.17 13.70
N ALA A 76 14.53 10.93 14.44
CA ALA A 76 14.96 12.13 15.16
C ALA A 76 16.04 11.78 16.19
N LYS A 77 17.22 12.43 16.09
CA LYS A 77 18.28 12.30 17.11
C LYS A 77 18.12 13.26 18.29
N LYS A 78 17.25 14.28 18.16
CA LYS A 78 16.92 15.27 19.19
C LYS A 78 15.45 15.70 19.04
N ILE A 79 14.80 16.07 20.14
CA ILE A 79 13.38 16.51 20.19
C ILE A 79 13.11 17.72 19.27
N SER A 80 14.13 18.53 18.95
CA SER A 80 14.03 19.70 18.07
C SER A 80 14.32 19.45 16.58
N SER A 81 14.51 18.20 16.15
CA SER A 81 14.85 17.91 14.75
C SER A 81 13.61 17.75 13.88
N SER A 82 13.63 18.31 12.67
CA SER A 82 12.58 18.19 11.65
C SER A 82 12.46 16.79 11.01
N GLN A 83 12.95 15.76 11.70
CA GLN A 83 13.01 14.40 11.18
C GLN A 83 11.71 13.67 11.50
N SER A 84 11.17 12.95 10.52
CA SER A 84 9.84 12.34 10.59
C SER A 84 9.72 11.21 11.60
N GLY A 85 10.82 10.59 12.03
CA GLY A 85 10.80 9.36 12.84
C GLY A 85 10.70 8.07 12.01
N PHE A 86 10.62 8.19 10.67
CA PHE A 86 10.48 7.05 9.77
C PHE A 86 11.69 6.10 9.83
N PHE A 87 11.39 4.81 9.79
CA PHE A 87 12.40 3.76 9.72
C PHE A 87 11.87 2.56 8.94
N SER A 88 12.66 2.10 7.98
CA SER A 88 12.36 0.90 7.21
C SER A 88 13.61 0.11 6.90
N VAL A 89 13.43 -1.20 6.70
CA VAL A 89 14.48 -2.13 6.31
C VAL A 89 13.96 -2.99 5.18
N CYS A 90 14.70 -3.02 4.07
CA CYS A 90 14.49 -3.99 3.01
C CYS A 90 15.36 -5.22 3.30
N PHE A 91 14.71 -6.37 3.48
CA PHE A 91 15.36 -7.66 3.60
C PHE A 91 15.29 -8.40 2.27
N GLY A 92 16.30 -9.20 1.96
CA GLY A 92 16.35 -10.05 0.77
C GLY A 92 16.79 -11.45 1.12
N ASN A 93 16.42 -12.43 0.30
CA ASN A 93 16.86 -13.81 0.44
C ASN A 93 17.59 -14.31 -0.82
N ILE A 94 18.14 -15.53 -0.76
CA ILE A 94 18.88 -16.14 -1.87
C ILE A 94 18.03 -16.43 -3.12
N LYS A 95 16.70 -16.41 -2.99
CA LYS A 95 15.74 -16.60 -4.09
C LYS A 95 15.38 -15.29 -4.79
N GLN A 96 16.03 -14.18 -4.42
CA GLN A 96 15.72 -12.83 -4.90
C GLN A 96 14.28 -12.41 -4.62
N GLU A 97 13.73 -12.86 -3.49
CA GLU A 97 12.50 -12.32 -2.91
C GLU A 97 12.89 -11.26 -1.87
N TYR A 98 12.19 -10.12 -1.88
CA TYR A 98 12.48 -8.97 -1.04
C TYR A 98 11.26 -8.59 -0.19
N VAL A 99 11.52 -8.22 1.06
CA VAL A 99 10.50 -7.78 2.02
C VAL A 99 10.90 -6.41 2.53
N LEU A 100 10.13 -5.38 2.15
CA LEU A 100 10.25 -4.05 2.72
C LEU A 100 9.41 -3.99 3.99
N SER A 101 10.10 -3.90 5.13
CA SER A 101 9.49 -3.83 6.44
C SER A 101 9.53 -2.41 7.00
N TYR A 102 8.38 -1.92 7.41
CA TYR A 102 8.24 -0.60 8.06
C TYR A 102 8.07 -0.76 9.57
N ARG A 103 8.80 0.06 10.33
CA ARG A 103 8.72 0.05 11.79
C ARG A 103 7.55 0.91 12.27
N GLY A 104 6.86 0.47 13.31
CA GLY A 104 5.86 1.29 14.00
C GLY A 104 6.47 2.27 15.02
N SER A 105 5.60 2.96 15.77
CA SER A 105 6.00 3.91 16.83
C SER A 105 6.70 3.19 18.00
N GLU A 106 7.70 3.84 18.60
CA GLU A 106 8.48 3.31 19.74
C GLU A 106 8.13 3.95 21.09
N ILE A 107 7.14 4.85 21.14
CA ILE A 107 6.84 5.60 22.36
C ILE A 107 5.90 4.78 23.25
N PHE A 108 6.40 4.43 24.43
CA PHE A 108 5.58 3.93 25.54
C PHE A 108 4.99 5.12 26.32
N PRO A 109 3.69 5.10 26.69
CA PRO A 109 2.73 4.03 26.45
C PRO A 109 2.27 3.97 24.99
N LEU A 110 2.29 2.77 24.41
CA LEU A 110 1.85 2.51 23.05
C LEU A 110 0.42 2.99 22.80
N GLU A 111 -0.46 2.94 23.81
CA GLU A 111 -1.84 3.41 23.73
C GLU A 111 -1.94 4.93 23.62
N ASP A 112 -1.14 5.68 24.36
CA ASP A 112 -1.14 7.15 24.32
C ASP A 112 -0.51 7.67 23.03
N ALA A 113 0.60 7.08 22.57
CA ALA A 113 1.20 7.44 21.29
C ALA A 113 0.35 7.01 20.07
N TYR A 114 -0.38 5.89 20.19
CA TYR A 114 -1.32 5.43 19.18
C TYR A 114 -2.58 6.31 19.16
N GLN A 115 -3.08 6.71 20.32
CA GLN A 115 -4.18 7.67 20.42
C GLN A 115 -3.74 9.06 19.99
N ASP A 116 -2.56 9.55 20.35
CA ASP A 116 -2.05 10.85 19.90
C ASP A 116 -1.74 10.84 18.40
N PHE A 117 -1.23 9.72 17.86
CA PHE A 117 -1.12 9.57 16.41
C PHE A 117 -2.50 9.62 15.75
N ILE A 118 -3.50 8.87 16.25
CA ILE A 118 -4.86 8.86 15.69
C ILE A 118 -5.63 10.17 15.90
N ASN A 119 -5.43 10.84 17.04
CA ASN A 119 -6.24 11.99 17.47
C ASN A 119 -5.56 13.34 17.15
N THR A 120 -4.23 13.38 17.06
CA THR A 120 -3.44 14.63 16.97
C THR A 120 -2.69 14.74 15.64
N ASP A 121 -2.00 13.70 15.16
CA ASP A 121 -1.30 13.72 13.85
C ASP A 121 -2.20 13.32 12.68
N LEU A 122 -3.11 12.40 12.94
CA LEU A 122 -4.19 11.93 12.07
C LEU A 122 -5.50 12.66 12.43
N ALA A 123 -5.38 13.82 13.09
CA ALA A 123 -6.47 14.61 13.65
C ALA A 123 -7.65 14.65 12.68
N ILE A 124 -8.69 13.98 13.18
CA ILE A 124 -10.04 13.87 12.67
C ILE A 124 -10.54 15.29 12.39
N GLY A 125 -10.35 15.77 11.15
CA GLY A 125 -10.84 17.09 10.74
C GLY A 125 -10.09 17.76 9.59
N MET A 126 -8.78 17.54 9.41
CA MET A 126 -7.99 18.32 8.42
C MET A 126 -7.46 17.55 7.20
N GLY A 127 -7.60 16.22 7.15
CA GLY A 127 -7.29 15.46 5.94
C GLY A 127 -5.80 15.34 5.58
N LYS A 128 -4.90 15.45 6.57
CA LYS A 128 -3.45 15.47 6.33
C LYS A 128 -2.83 14.09 6.54
N ILE A 129 -2.19 13.56 5.49
CA ILE A 129 -1.48 12.28 5.51
C ILE A 129 -0.16 12.46 6.29
N PRO A 130 0.16 11.61 7.28
CA PRO A 130 1.44 11.67 7.96
C PRO A 130 2.60 11.46 6.98
N ILE A 131 3.65 12.27 7.08
CA ILE A 131 4.76 12.27 6.12
C ILE A 131 5.41 10.88 5.94
N GLN A 132 5.47 10.09 7.01
CA GLN A 132 6.01 8.73 7.02
C GLN A 132 5.35 7.79 6.00
N PHE A 133 4.09 8.05 5.64
CA PHE A 133 3.36 7.25 4.64
C PHE A 133 3.91 7.53 3.24
N HIS A 134 4.15 8.80 2.92
CA HIS A 134 4.79 9.19 1.66
C HIS A 134 6.24 8.73 1.59
N GLU A 135 6.98 8.81 2.70
CA GLU A 135 8.35 8.27 2.77
C GLU A 135 8.36 6.76 2.55
N GLY A 136 7.33 6.04 3.01
CA GLY A 136 7.15 4.63 2.70
C GLY A 136 7.07 4.33 1.20
N VAL A 137 6.36 5.18 0.44
CA VAL A 137 6.24 5.08 -1.03
C VAL A 137 7.58 5.43 -1.68
N GLU A 138 8.24 6.49 -1.22
CA GLU A 138 9.55 6.93 -1.71
C GLU A 138 10.61 5.81 -1.60
N VAL A 139 10.64 5.08 -0.48
CA VAL A 139 11.57 3.95 -0.32
C VAL A 139 11.23 2.82 -1.28
N PHE A 140 9.95 2.51 -1.48
CA PHE A 140 9.55 1.48 -2.45
C PHE A 140 10.00 1.84 -3.87
N GLU A 141 9.72 3.05 -4.32
CA GLU A 141 10.16 3.57 -5.62
C GLU A 141 11.69 3.53 -5.75
N THR A 142 12.41 3.88 -4.68
CA THR A 142 13.88 3.82 -4.65
C THR A 142 14.39 2.40 -4.88
N LEU A 143 13.75 1.37 -4.31
CA LEU A 143 14.13 -0.02 -4.54
C LEU A 143 13.94 -0.42 -6.01
N VAL A 144 12.87 0.04 -6.66
CA VAL A 144 12.59 -0.26 -8.07
C VAL A 144 13.55 0.51 -8.99
N GLN A 145 13.66 1.82 -8.79
CA GLN A 145 14.38 2.73 -9.69
C GLN A 145 15.89 2.65 -9.52
N ASN A 146 16.39 2.62 -8.27
CA ASN A 146 17.83 2.71 -7.99
C ASN A 146 18.49 1.34 -7.84
N LEU A 147 17.77 0.33 -7.35
CA LEU A 147 18.29 -1.04 -7.25
C LEU A 147 17.83 -1.97 -8.39
N GLY A 148 16.96 -1.49 -9.28
CA GLY A 148 16.48 -2.27 -10.43
C GLY A 148 15.64 -3.48 -10.05
N LEU A 149 15.03 -3.49 -8.85
CA LEU A 149 14.16 -4.57 -8.41
C LEU A 149 12.83 -4.50 -9.16
N ARG A 150 12.28 -5.66 -9.54
CA ARG A 150 10.95 -5.70 -10.14
C ARG A 150 9.86 -5.64 -9.06
N TYR A 151 8.72 -5.06 -9.39
CA TYR A 151 7.56 -4.96 -8.50
C TYR A 151 7.15 -6.32 -7.90
N GLU A 152 7.19 -7.40 -8.70
CA GLU A 152 6.80 -8.76 -8.30
C GLU A 152 7.75 -9.39 -7.28
N GLN A 153 8.95 -8.85 -7.14
CA GLN A 153 9.94 -9.33 -6.19
C GLN A 153 9.80 -8.69 -4.81
N ILE A 154 9.08 -7.56 -4.70
CA ILE A 154 8.97 -6.79 -3.47
C ILE A 154 7.61 -7.07 -2.82
N SER A 155 7.66 -7.49 -1.57
CA SER A 155 6.50 -7.61 -0.69
C SER A 155 6.66 -6.72 0.53
N LEU A 156 5.54 -6.37 1.17
CA LEU A 156 5.49 -5.39 2.25
C LEU A 156 5.11 -6.05 3.57
N THR A 157 5.71 -5.56 4.66
CA THR A 157 5.26 -5.91 6.00
C THR A 157 5.46 -4.79 7.01
N GLY A 158 4.82 -4.92 8.16
CA GLY A 158 4.95 -3.98 9.26
C GLY A 158 3.97 -4.27 10.38
N HIS A 159 4.30 -3.76 11.56
CA HIS A 159 3.48 -3.87 12.77
C HIS A 159 2.98 -2.49 13.22
N SER A 160 1.77 -2.43 13.78
CA SER A 160 1.17 -1.18 14.29
C SER A 160 1.15 -0.07 13.22
N LEU A 161 1.76 1.08 13.48
CA LEU A 161 1.93 2.15 12.49
C LEU A 161 2.65 1.68 11.21
N GLY A 162 3.68 0.83 11.34
CA GLY A 162 4.39 0.28 10.19
C GLY A 162 3.50 -0.58 9.29
N GLY A 163 2.50 -1.26 9.89
CA GLY A 163 1.47 -1.96 9.13
C GLY A 163 0.56 -1.00 8.34
N GLY A 164 0.22 0.15 8.93
CA GLY A 164 -0.51 1.21 8.21
C GLY A 164 0.28 1.78 7.04
N ILE A 165 1.58 2.04 7.24
CA ILE A 165 2.47 2.46 6.15
C ILE A 165 2.48 1.41 5.03
N ALA A 166 2.64 0.13 5.37
CA ALA A 166 2.61 -0.96 4.38
C ALA A 166 1.30 -1.00 3.56
N GLN A 167 0.14 -0.85 4.22
CA GLN A 167 -1.16 -0.78 3.55
C GLN A 167 -1.24 0.42 2.60
N TYR A 168 -0.82 1.61 3.06
CA TYR A 168 -0.83 2.81 2.25
C TYR A 168 0.09 2.71 1.04
N VAL A 169 1.28 2.14 1.22
CA VAL A 169 2.23 1.92 0.12
C VAL A 169 1.63 0.96 -0.89
N ALA A 170 1.04 -0.16 -0.47
CA ALA A 170 0.39 -1.10 -1.40
C ALA A 170 -0.65 -0.42 -2.29
N LEU A 171 -1.51 0.40 -1.66
CA LEU A 171 -2.56 1.16 -2.35
C LEU A 171 -2.01 2.26 -3.25
N SER A 172 -0.94 2.94 -2.82
CA SER A 172 -0.29 4.00 -3.60
C SER A 172 0.42 3.43 -4.83
N ILE A 173 1.13 2.30 -4.68
CA ILE A 173 1.79 1.61 -5.80
C ILE A 173 0.75 1.07 -6.77
N HIS A 174 -0.39 0.58 -6.29
CA HIS A 174 -1.50 0.21 -7.16
C HIS A 174 -2.03 1.39 -7.97
N ARG A 175 -2.26 2.53 -7.32
CA ARG A 175 -2.70 3.74 -8.02
C ARG A 175 -1.70 4.16 -9.09
N LEU A 176 -0.41 4.22 -8.74
CA LEU A 176 0.64 4.74 -9.63
C LEU A 176 1.01 3.78 -10.76
N HIS A 177 1.00 2.47 -10.51
CA HIS A 177 1.60 1.47 -11.40
C HIS A 177 0.70 0.28 -11.72
N GLN A 178 -0.56 0.29 -11.27
CA GLN A 178 -1.53 -0.79 -11.49
C GLN A 178 -1.04 -2.15 -10.98
N TYR A 179 -0.20 -2.14 -9.95
CA TYR A 179 0.34 -3.32 -9.30
C TYR A 179 0.11 -3.25 -7.80
N ILE A 180 -0.37 -4.34 -7.19
CA ILE A 180 -0.56 -4.45 -5.74
C ILE A 180 0.55 -5.34 -5.16
N PRO A 181 1.53 -4.79 -4.43
CA PRO A 181 2.51 -5.59 -3.72
C PRO A 181 1.85 -6.53 -2.71
N LYS A 182 2.33 -7.78 -2.65
CA LYS A 182 1.91 -8.73 -1.60
C LYS A 182 2.22 -8.13 -0.23
N THR A 183 1.22 -8.02 0.63
CA THR A 183 1.32 -7.23 1.87
C THR A 183 0.78 -8.01 3.06
N TYR A 184 1.60 -8.21 4.09
CA TYR A 184 1.20 -8.84 5.36
C TYR A 184 1.42 -7.86 6.50
N THR A 185 0.37 -7.54 7.25
CA THR A 185 0.47 -6.54 8.32
C THR A 185 0.00 -7.10 9.65
N TRP A 186 0.59 -6.60 10.73
CA TRP A 186 0.43 -7.16 12.07
C TRP A 186 -0.12 -6.09 13.01
N ASN A 187 -1.35 -6.28 13.51
CA ASN A 187 -2.02 -5.33 14.39
C ASN A 187 -1.96 -3.88 13.86
N ALA A 188 -2.20 -3.72 12.56
CA ALA A 188 -1.96 -2.48 11.85
C ALA A 188 -3.02 -1.41 12.11
N VAL A 189 -2.62 -0.14 12.08
CA VAL A 189 -3.59 0.95 11.94
C VAL A 189 -4.27 0.84 10.58
N GLY A 190 -5.59 0.80 10.55
CA GLY A 190 -6.35 0.82 9.29
C GLY A 190 -6.22 2.17 8.60
N VAL A 191 -5.90 2.14 7.30
CA VAL A 191 -5.70 3.35 6.47
C VAL A 191 -6.96 3.87 5.79
N ASN A 192 -8.06 3.09 5.83
CA ASN A 192 -9.38 3.51 5.34
C ASN A 192 -10.04 4.48 6.35
N LYS A 193 -9.42 5.66 6.53
CA LYS A 193 -9.88 6.76 7.38
C LYS A 193 -9.93 8.03 6.54
N LYS A 194 -10.91 8.89 6.83
CA LYS A 194 -11.08 10.19 6.18
C LYS A 194 -9.78 10.99 6.28
N GLY A 195 -9.16 11.28 5.14
CA GLY A 195 -7.90 12.05 5.08
C GLY A 195 -6.62 11.27 4.86
N ILE A 196 -6.66 9.93 4.83
CA ILE A 196 -5.48 9.10 4.48
C ILE A 196 -5.66 8.47 3.11
N VAL A 197 -6.70 7.66 2.96
CA VAL A 197 -7.08 7.06 1.69
C VAL A 197 -8.58 7.28 1.50
N HIS A 198 -8.95 7.86 0.36
CA HIS A 198 -10.36 8.01 -0.02
C HIS A 198 -10.66 7.15 -1.23
N ILE A 199 -11.81 6.47 -1.25
CA ILE A 199 -12.19 5.61 -2.37
C ILE A 199 -12.22 6.38 -3.71
N GLY A 200 -12.57 7.66 -3.66
CA GLY A 200 -12.54 8.56 -4.82
C GLY A 200 -11.16 8.74 -5.46
N GLU A 201 -10.06 8.46 -4.75
CA GLU A 201 -8.70 8.47 -5.32
C GLU A 201 -8.44 7.30 -6.28
N PHE A 202 -9.25 6.24 -6.21
CA PHE A 202 -9.22 5.10 -7.13
C PHE A 202 -10.29 5.22 -8.23
N LEU A 203 -11.24 6.15 -8.06
CA LEU A 203 -12.28 6.50 -9.00
C LEU A 203 -11.92 7.81 -9.71
N ASN A 204 -10.70 7.89 -10.23
CA ASN A 204 -10.13 9.11 -10.82
C ASN A 204 -10.22 9.06 -12.35
N LEU A 205 -11.38 9.41 -12.89
CA LEU A 205 -11.62 9.42 -14.33
C LEU A 205 -10.65 10.38 -15.05
N GLN A 206 -10.32 11.51 -14.44
CA GLN A 206 -9.40 12.50 -15.03
C GLN A 206 -8.01 11.91 -15.29
N GLU A 207 -7.41 11.24 -14.30
CA GLU A 207 -6.09 10.61 -14.46
C GLU A 207 -6.12 9.49 -15.51
N ILE A 208 -7.20 8.71 -15.57
CA ILE A 208 -7.39 7.68 -16.60
C ILE A 208 -7.43 8.34 -17.98
N LEU A 209 -8.21 9.40 -18.17
CA LEU A 209 -8.39 10.09 -19.44
C LEU A 209 -7.13 10.83 -19.91
N GLN A 210 -6.30 11.34 -18.99
CA GLN A 210 -5.02 11.95 -19.37
C GLN A 210 -4.15 11.00 -20.19
N ASN A 211 -4.18 9.70 -19.84
CA ASN A 211 -3.41 8.64 -20.51
C ASN A 211 -4.07 8.09 -21.78
N VAL A 212 -5.30 8.52 -22.11
CA VAL A 212 -5.99 8.11 -23.34
C VAL A 212 -5.49 8.93 -24.53
N SER A 213 -4.85 8.29 -25.50
CA SER A 213 -4.26 8.97 -26.66
C SER A 213 -5.26 9.30 -27.78
N SER A 214 -6.39 8.59 -27.82
CA SER A 214 -7.42 8.68 -28.87
C SER A 214 -8.33 9.92 -28.78
N LEU A 215 -8.21 10.69 -27.69
CA LEU A 215 -9.08 11.83 -27.38
C LEU A 215 -8.33 13.17 -27.41
N THR A 216 -8.99 14.21 -27.91
CA THR A 216 -8.49 15.59 -27.82
C THR A 216 -8.60 16.13 -26.38
N LYS A 217 -7.94 17.26 -26.09
CA LYS A 217 -8.04 17.92 -24.78
C LYS A 217 -9.47 18.31 -24.43
N GLU A 218 -10.22 18.83 -25.41
CA GLU A 218 -11.61 19.24 -25.25
C GLU A 218 -12.51 18.03 -24.96
N GLN A 219 -12.29 16.92 -25.65
CA GLN A 219 -13.02 15.67 -25.43
C GLN A 219 -12.74 15.09 -24.04
N LYS A 220 -11.47 15.14 -23.59
CA LYS A 220 -11.09 14.74 -22.23
C LYS A 220 -11.81 15.59 -21.19
N TYR A 221 -11.78 16.92 -21.35
CA TYR A 221 -12.48 17.84 -20.44
C TYR A 221 -13.99 17.55 -20.37
N GLN A 222 -14.64 17.30 -21.52
CA GLN A 222 -16.06 16.96 -21.53
C GLN A 222 -16.37 15.62 -20.86
N LEU A 223 -15.49 14.61 -20.99
CA LEU A 223 -15.63 13.36 -20.24
C LEU A 223 -15.31 13.53 -18.75
N GLU A 224 -14.43 14.44 -18.36
CA GLU A 224 -14.12 14.72 -16.95
C GLU A 224 -15.36 15.23 -16.19
N GLU A 225 -16.29 15.92 -16.85
CA GLU A 225 -17.57 16.33 -16.25
C GLU A 225 -18.43 15.14 -15.79
N PHE A 226 -18.22 13.93 -16.34
CA PHE A 226 -18.88 12.72 -15.86
C PHE A 226 -18.37 12.26 -14.48
N ASN A 227 -17.21 12.72 -14.04
CA ASN A 227 -16.55 12.23 -12.83
C ASN A 227 -17.42 12.43 -11.57
N GLU A 228 -18.10 13.57 -11.43
CA GLU A 228 -18.99 13.82 -10.30
C GLU A 228 -20.17 12.83 -10.29
N GLU A 229 -20.85 12.67 -11.43
CA GLU A 229 -22.00 11.77 -11.55
C GLU A 229 -21.61 10.30 -11.32
N TYR A 230 -20.42 9.91 -11.80
CA TYR A 230 -19.83 8.61 -11.56
C TYR A 230 -19.56 8.37 -10.06
N GLN A 231 -18.91 9.33 -9.40
CA GLN A 231 -18.59 9.24 -7.97
C GLN A 231 -19.85 9.20 -7.10
N GLU A 232 -20.88 9.98 -7.44
CA GLU A 232 -22.17 9.91 -6.78
C GLU A 232 -22.84 8.55 -6.95
N PHE A 233 -22.87 8.03 -8.18
CA PHE A 233 -23.43 6.71 -8.47
C PHE A 233 -22.72 5.63 -7.66
N PHE A 234 -21.38 5.61 -7.70
CA PHE A 234 -20.59 4.62 -6.99
C PHE A 234 -20.80 4.73 -5.48
N SER A 235 -20.85 5.95 -4.94
CA SER A 235 -21.15 6.19 -3.52
C SER A 235 -22.51 5.61 -3.11
N ARG A 236 -23.55 5.79 -3.94
CA ARG A 236 -24.87 5.21 -3.68
C ARG A 236 -24.84 3.68 -3.70
N GLU A 237 -24.18 3.07 -4.68
CA GLU A 237 -24.08 1.62 -4.78
C GLU A 237 -23.27 1.02 -3.62
N TYR A 238 -22.21 1.69 -3.21
CA TYR A 238 -21.41 1.32 -2.04
C TYR A 238 -22.21 1.40 -0.72
N GLN A 239 -23.04 2.43 -0.55
CA GLN A 239 -23.92 2.51 0.62
C GLN A 239 -24.96 1.40 0.64
N LYS A 240 -25.60 1.08 -0.50
CA LYS A 240 -26.53 -0.05 -0.61
C LYS A 240 -25.86 -1.37 -0.25
N MET A 241 -24.61 -1.58 -0.69
CA MET A 241 -23.82 -2.75 -0.33
C MET A 241 -23.61 -2.84 1.18
N LYS A 242 -23.22 -1.73 1.83
CA LYS A 242 -23.06 -1.66 3.30
C LYS A 242 -24.35 -1.94 4.04
N GLU A 243 -25.45 -1.31 3.64
CA GLU A 243 -26.78 -1.51 4.24
C GLU A 243 -27.26 -2.96 4.11
N ALA A 244 -26.88 -3.63 3.01
CA ALA A 244 -27.15 -5.05 2.81
C ALA A 244 -26.19 -6.01 3.54
N GLY A 245 -25.21 -5.48 4.30
CA GLY A 245 -24.22 -6.28 5.02
C GLY A 245 -23.26 -7.05 4.12
N LYS A 246 -23.07 -6.61 2.87
CA LYS A 246 -22.14 -7.24 1.92
C LYS A 246 -20.72 -6.69 2.11
N GLU A 247 -19.73 -7.56 1.99
CA GLU A 247 -18.31 -7.20 2.08
C GLU A 247 -17.76 -6.59 0.78
N HIS A 248 -18.37 -6.94 -0.36
CA HIS A 248 -17.90 -6.56 -1.69
C HIS A 248 -19.03 -6.02 -2.56
N LEU A 249 -18.69 -5.01 -3.37
CA LEU A 249 -19.55 -4.50 -4.42
C LEU A 249 -19.49 -5.47 -5.60
N LEU A 250 -20.64 -5.99 -6.02
CA LEU A 250 -20.73 -6.88 -7.18
C LEU A 250 -20.87 -6.02 -8.43
N LEU A 251 -19.89 -6.12 -9.32
CA LEU A 251 -19.85 -5.40 -10.59
C LEU A 251 -20.49 -6.26 -11.69
N ASP A 252 -21.74 -6.67 -11.51
CA ASP A 252 -22.46 -7.55 -12.45
C ASP A 252 -23.23 -6.78 -13.54
N ALA A 253 -23.90 -7.50 -14.44
CA ALA A 253 -24.70 -6.92 -15.52
C ALA A 253 -25.76 -5.95 -15.01
N ALA A 254 -26.30 -6.23 -13.82
CA ALA A 254 -27.28 -5.37 -13.18
C ALA A 254 -26.64 -4.06 -12.69
N PHE A 255 -25.41 -4.11 -12.16
CA PHE A 255 -24.63 -2.92 -11.80
C PHE A 255 -24.38 -2.04 -13.03
N PHE A 256 -23.89 -2.61 -14.13
CA PHE A 256 -23.67 -1.84 -15.36
C PHE A 256 -24.97 -1.29 -15.93
N LYS A 257 -26.06 -2.06 -15.94
CA LYS A 257 -27.37 -1.57 -16.34
C LYS A 257 -27.83 -0.38 -15.48
N ARG A 258 -27.58 -0.41 -14.17
CA ARG A 258 -27.86 0.71 -13.27
C ARG A 258 -26.96 1.91 -13.58
N LEU A 259 -25.67 1.70 -13.83
CA LEU A 259 -24.75 2.76 -14.23
C LEU A 259 -25.27 3.51 -15.47
N TYR A 260 -25.60 2.79 -16.55
CA TYR A 260 -26.10 3.40 -17.78
C TYR A 260 -27.48 4.07 -17.62
N SER A 261 -28.37 3.50 -16.80
CA SER A 261 -29.74 4.04 -16.64
C SER A 261 -29.85 5.16 -15.60
N GLN A 262 -28.94 5.22 -14.62
CA GLN A 262 -28.97 6.18 -13.52
C GLN A 262 -27.92 7.30 -13.65
N THR A 263 -27.06 7.21 -14.67
CA THR A 263 -26.12 8.28 -15.01
C THR A 263 -26.37 8.76 -16.44
N LYS A 264 -25.88 9.95 -16.78
CA LYS A 264 -25.96 10.50 -18.12
C LYS A 264 -24.74 10.14 -18.97
N ILE A 265 -24.07 9.02 -18.70
CA ILE A 265 -22.84 8.64 -19.40
C ILE A 265 -22.97 8.67 -20.93
N GLU A 266 -24.14 8.28 -21.46
CA GLU A 266 -24.40 8.37 -22.90
C GLU A 266 -24.30 9.80 -23.43
N ASN A 267 -24.71 10.81 -22.67
CA ASN A 267 -24.58 12.22 -23.06
C ASN A 267 -23.11 12.64 -23.19
N TYR A 268 -22.25 12.09 -22.32
CA TYR A 268 -20.81 12.32 -22.36
C TYR A 268 -20.12 11.51 -23.45
N PHE A 269 -20.74 10.46 -24.00
CA PHE A 269 -20.19 9.79 -25.19
C PHE A 269 -20.71 10.33 -26.52
N LYS A 270 -21.79 11.11 -26.54
CA LYS A 270 -22.43 11.62 -27.77
C LYS A 270 -21.54 12.49 -28.66
N PHE A 271 -20.53 13.16 -28.10
CA PHE A 271 -19.58 13.96 -28.89
C PHE A 271 -18.42 13.15 -29.48
N LEU A 272 -18.30 11.87 -29.11
CA LEU A 272 -17.35 10.95 -29.70
C LEU A 272 -17.99 10.23 -30.90
N SER A 273 -17.23 10.06 -31.97
CA SER A 273 -17.63 9.16 -33.06
C SER A 273 -17.75 7.72 -32.54
N LYS A 274 -18.54 6.87 -33.22
CA LYS A 274 -18.66 5.44 -32.86
C LYS A 274 -17.29 4.76 -32.78
N THR A 275 -16.39 5.05 -33.72
CA THR A 275 -15.03 4.54 -33.72
C THR A 275 -14.23 4.98 -32.50
N GLN A 276 -14.35 6.25 -32.09
CA GLN A 276 -13.70 6.74 -30.87
C GLN A 276 -14.28 6.10 -29.61
N GLN A 277 -15.59 5.87 -29.55
CA GLN A 277 -16.21 5.15 -28.42
C GLN A 277 -15.68 3.72 -28.35
N GLU A 278 -15.66 2.99 -29.48
CA GLU A 278 -15.11 1.63 -29.54
C GLU A 278 -13.64 1.60 -29.13
N GLN A 279 -12.83 2.55 -29.60
CA GLN A 279 -11.42 2.65 -29.26
C GLN A 279 -11.21 2.95 -27.78
N LEU A 280 -11.91 3.96 -27.24
CA LEU A 280 -11.84 4.35 -25.83
C LEU A 280 -12.17 3.18 -24.90
N ILE A 281 -13.23 2.45 -25.23
CA ILE A 281 -13.64 1.37 -24.37
C ILE A 281 -12.74 0.15 -24.60
N GLN A 282 -12.48 -0.30 -25.85
CA GLN A 282 -11.83 -1.60 -26.15
C GLN A 282 -10.30 -1.55 -26.16
N GLN A 283 -9.72 -0.48 -26.67
CA GLN A 283 -8.26 -0.36 -26.83
C GLN A 283 -7.63 0.44 -25.69
N ASP A 284 -8.30 1.50 -25.25
CA ASP A 284 -7.83 2.30 -24.11
C ASP A 284 -8.28 1.72 -22.75
N HIS A 285 -9.07 0.64 -22.77
CA HIS A 285 -9.49 -0.15 -21.61
C HIS A 285 -10.16 0.69 -20.52
N LEU A 286 -11.00 1.67 -20.90
CA LEU A 286 -11.60 2.63 -19.97
C LEU A 286 -12.28 1.94 -18.78
N TRP A 287 -13.14 0.95 -19.03
CA TRP A 287 -13.87 0.27 -17.96
C TRP A 287 -13.00 -0.60 -17.07
N GLU A 288 -11.98 -1.24 -17.65
CA GLU A 288 -11.02 -2.03 -16.87
C GLU A 288 -10.27 -1.14 -15.89
N LYS A 289 -9.81 0.02 -16.35
CA LYS A 289 -9.11 1.01 -15.51
C LYS A 289 -10.03 1.67 -14.49
N LEU A 290 -11.25 2.00 -14.88
CA LEU A 290 -12.19 2.72 -14.01
C LEU A 290 -12.72 1.83 -12.88
N PHE A 291 -12.89 0.54 -13.13
CA PHE A 291 -13.43 -0.41 -12.16
C PHE A 291 -12.39 -1.38 -11.58
N ASP A 292 -11.13 -1.27 -12.00
CA ASP A 292 -10.06 -2.22 -11.68
C ASP A 292 -10.46 -3.68 -11.97
N ILE A 293 -11.06 -3.91 -13.15
CA ILE A 293 -11.50 -5.23 -13.61
C ILE A 293 -10.62 -5.68 -14.77
N GLN A 294 -9.80 -6.71 -14.55
CA GLN A 294 -9.05 -7.32 -15.64
C GLN A 294 -9.95 -8.08 -16.61
N ASN A 295 -9.66 -7.94 -17.91
CA ASN A 295 -10.37 -8.63 -19.01
C ASN A 295 -11.88 -8.35 -19.02
N PHE A 296 -12.29 -7.13 -18.69
CA PHE A 296 -13.69 -6.72 -18.57
C PHE A 296 -14.55 -7.16 -19.75
N TYR A 297 -14.05 -7.01 -20.97
CA TYR A 297 -14.77 -7.41 -22.18
C TYR A 297 -14.99 -8.90 -22.33
N GLN A 298 -13.97 -9.68 -22.01
CA GLN A 298 -14.06 -11.12 -22.10
C GLN A 298 -15.09 -11.61 -21.08
N LYS A 299 -15.06 -11.04 -19.88
CA LYS A 299 -16.05 -11.31 -18.83
C LYS A 299 -17.48 -10.95 -19.22
N ILE A 300 -17.72 -9.84 -19.91
CA ILE A 300 -19.05 -9.53 -20.49
C ILE A 300 -19.46 -10.59 -21.52
N LYS A 301 -18.56 -10.95 -22.44
CA LYS A 301 -18.86 -11.94 -23.50
C LYS A 301 -19.19 -13.32 -22.92
N ASP A 302 -18.51 -13.68 -21.84
CA ASP A 302 -18.68 -14.96 -21.15
C ASP A 302 -19.89 -14.96 -20.19
N GLY A 303 -20.56 -13.82 -20.02
CA GLY A 303 -21.71 -13.66 -19.11
C GLY A 303 -21.31 -13.66 -17.63
N GLU A 304 -20.04 -13.42 -17.32
CA GLU A 304 -19.53 -13.24 -15.96
C GLU A 304 -19.81 -11.83 -15.41
N LEU A 305 -20.05 -10.86 -16.30
CA LEU A 305 -20.46 -9.48 -16.01
C LEU A 305 -21.65 -9.08 -16.87
#